data_AF-A0A0B6YY85-F1
#
_entry.id   AF-A0A0B6YY85-F1
#
_cell.length_a   1.000
_cell.length_b   1.000
_cell.length_c   1.000
_cell.angle_alpha   90.00
_cell.angle_beta   90.00
_cell.angle_gamma   90.00
#
_symmetry.space_group_name_H-M   'P 1'
#
loop_
_entity.id
_entity.type
_entity.pdbx_description
1 polymer ?
#
loop_
_entity_poly.entity_id
_entity_poly.type
_entity_poly.pdbx_seq_one_letter_code
_entity_poly.pdbx_strand_id
1 'polypeptide(L)'
;RILNNHQFFYLQPKDIITKKVKVALIYRNPKDTVVSYYHHVLRLKQLEFTGDFSSFLIRFAEGLSENSMFDYLKSWEYGISMNPDLQVFLVSYEDLQNDPIPHLQRLAKFLGKECDIQFLESVIRASSFDSMKQHKGSIISDDHGSLVYRKGKVGDWKNFFTVAQSEWFDHIIRTRMGKTELFKFRYSL
;
A
#
# COMPACT_ATOMS: atom_id res chain seq x y z
N ARG A 1 -12.34 1.75 18.00
CA ARG A 1 -10.97 1.16 17.98
C ARG A 1 -10.45 1.21 16.55
N ILE A 2 -9.19 1.55 16.35
CA ILE A 2 -8.53 1.49 15.04
C ILE A 2 -7.61 0.27 15.06
N LEU A 3 -7.65 -0.52 13.98
CA LEU A 3 -6.84 -1.73 13.80
C LEU A 3 -6.24 -1.69 12.39
N ASN A 4 -5.06 -2.28 12.22
CA ASN A 4 -4.42 -2.43 10.92
C ASN A 4 -3.82 -3.85 10.81
N ASN A 5 -3.87 -4.42 9.60
CA ASN A 5 -3.20 -5.68 9.27
C ASN A 5 -2.96 -5.75 7.75
N HIS A 6 -2.20 -6.75 7.31
CA HIS A 6 -1.93 -7.05 5.91
C HIS A 6 -2.44 -8.44 5.50
N GLN A 7 -3.55 -8.90 6.13
CA GLN A 7 -4.11 -10.22 5.92
C GLN A 7 -5.03 -10.25 4.68
N PHE A 8 -5.05 -11.39 3.98
CA PHE A 8 -6.04 -11.61 2.91
C PHE A 8 -7.46 -11.48 3.42
N PHE A 9 -8.40 -11.21 2.51
CA PHE A 9 -9.81 -11.08 2.86
C PHE A 9 -10.36 -12.32 3.59
N TYR A 10 -10.03 -13.53 3.10
CA TYR A 10 -10.53 -14.78 3.67
C TYR A 10 -9.97 -15.10 5.07
N LEU A 11 -8.92 -14.38 5.51
CA LEU A 11 -8.36 -14.48 6.86
C LEU A 11 -8.89 -13.38 7.80
N GLN A 12 -9.68 -12.43 7.29
CA GLN A 12 -10.26 -11.39 8.14
C GLN A 12 -11.30 -11.98 9.10
N PRO A 13 -11.45 -11.41 10.31
CA PRO A 13 -12.54 -11.79 11.20
C PRO A 13 -13.90 -11.59 10.52
N LYS A 14 -14.81 -12.56 10.65
CA LYS A 14 -16.18 -12.48 10.08
C LYS A 14 -16.92 -11.21 10.53
N ASP A 15 -16.54 -10.67 11.67
CA ASP A 15 -17.02 -9.40 12.22
C ASP A 15 -16.93 -8.23 11.23
N ILE A 16 -15.97 -8.22 10.29
CA ILE A 16 -15.90 -7.12 9.31
C ILE A 16 -17.18 -7.05 8.47
N ILE A 17 -17.80 -8.21 8.19
CA ILE A 17 -19.07 -8.33 7.48
C ILE A 17 -20.22 -8.19 8.46
N THR A 18 -20.27 -9.03 9.50
CA THR A 18 -21.46 -9.15 10.37
C THR A 18 -21.71 -7.89 11.20
N LYS A 19 -20.67 -7.16 11.58
CA LYS A 19 -20.76 -5.89 12.33
C LYS A 19 -20.60 -4.66 11.43
N LYS A 20 -20.56 -4.84 10.10
CA LYS A 20 -20.41 -3.76 9.11
C LYS A 20 -19.24 -2.83 9.45
N VAL A 21 -18.09 -3.41 9.78
CA VAL A 21 -16.89 -2.64 10.15
C VAL A 21 -16.42 -1.88 8.92
N LYS A 22 -16.14 -0.58 9.10
CA LYS A 22 -15.54 0.27 8.07
C LYS A 22 -14.11 -0.16 7.81
N VAL A 23 -13.80 -0.51 6.56
CA VAL A 23 -12.46 -0.88 6.11
C VAL A 23 -11.90 0.22 5.21
N ALA A 24 -10.72 0.73 5.52
CA ALA A 24 -9.95 1.55 4.58
C ALA A 24 -8.90 0.67 3.90
N LEU A 25 -9.08 0.38 2.61
CA LEU A 25 -8.17 -0.42 1.81
C LEU A 25 -7.32 0.53 0.95
N ILE A 26 -6.00 0.49 1.18
CA ILE A 26 -5.04 1.29 0.43
C ILE A 26 -4.27 0.35 -0.49
N TYR A 27 -4.22 0.68 -1.77
CA TYR A 27 -3.38 -0.02 -2.75
C TYR A 27 -2.35 0.94 -3.34
N ARG A 28 -1.30 0.38 -3.96
CA ARG A 28 -0.20 1.15 -4.54
C ARG A 28 0.23 0.49 -5.84
N ASN A 29 0.83 1.25 -6.73
CA ASN A 29 1.39 0.64 -7.94
C ASN A 29 2.41 -0.48 -7.58
N PRO A 30 2.37 -1.63 -8.28
CA PRO A 30 3.20 -2.78 -7.90
C PRO A 30 4.71 -2.52 -8.00
N LYS A 31 5.15 -1.66 -8.92
CA LYS A 31 6.58 -1.36 -9.15
C LYS A 31 7.23 -0.61 -7.99
N ASP A 32 6.58 0.43 -7.48
CA ASP A 32 7.06 1.10 -6.27
C ASP A 32 6.88 0.23 -5.03
N THR A 33 5.89 -0.66 -5.03
CA THR A 33 5.64 -1.56 -3.89
C THR A 33 6.78 -2.56 -3.75
N VAL A 34 7.21 -3.23 -4.82
CA VAL A 34 8.33 -4.17 -4.75
C VAL A 34 9.64 -3.48 -4.35
N VAL A 35 9.90 -2.26 -4.82
CA VAL A 35 11.08 -1.47 -4.37
C VAL A 35 10.99 -1.11 -2.89
N SER A 36 9.80 -0.70 -2.43
CA SER A 36 9.59 -0.40 -1.02
C SER A 36 9.79 -1.65 -0.15
N TYR A 37 9.30 -2.80 -0.60
CA TYR A 37 9.39 -4.05 0.14
C TYR A 37 10.81 -4.61 0.14
N TYR A 38 11.55 -4.52 -0.97
CA TYR A 38 12.97 -4.87 -1.04
C TYR A 38 13.77 -4.16 0.06
N HIS A 39 13.63 -2.85 0.18
CA HIS A 39 14.32 -2.10 1.23
C HIS A 39 13.81 -2.41 2.64
N HIS A 40 12.52 -2.71 2.80
CA HIS A 40 11.98 -3.13 4.09
C HIS A 40 12.60 -4.45 4.55
N VAL A 41 12.69 -5.43 3.64
CA VAL A 41 13.34 -6.73 3.90
C VAL A 41 14.82 -6.55 4.22
N LEU A 42 15.56 -5.72 3.48
CA LEU A 42 16.97 -5.44 3.79
C LEU A 42 17.19 -4.79 5.17
N ARG A 43 16.21 -4.04 5.67
CA ARG A 43 16.27 -3.41 7.01
C ARG A 43 15.85 -4.39 8.12
N LEU A 44 14.98 -5.34 7.82
CA LEU A 44 14.57 -6.39 8.74
C LEU A 44 15.63 -7.50 8.76
N LYS A 45 16.65 -7.35 9.62
CA LYS A 45 17.74 -8.32 9.79
C LYS A 45 17.25 -9.77 10.03
N GLN A 46 16.03 -9.94 10.56
CA GLN A 46 15.39 -11.24 10.80
C GLN A 46 15.04 -12.03 9.53
N LEU A 47 14.98 -11.38 8.35
CA LEU A 47 14.62 -12.04 7.09
C LEU A 47 15.84 -12.55 6.30
N GLU A 48 17.06 -12.29 6.80
CA GLU A 48 18.35 -12.79 6.27
C GLU A 48 18.53 -12.73 4.74
N PHE A 49 17.86 -11.79 4.08
CA PHE A 49 17.94 -11.67 2.63
C PHE A 49 19.24 -10.97 2.22
N THR A 50 20.06 -11.65 1.42
CA THR A 50 21.38 -11.17 0.96
C THR A 50 21.43 -10.90 -0.56
N GLY A 51 20.30 -11.02 -1.26
CA GLY A 51 20.22 -10.84 -2.71
C GLY A 51 20.16 -9.37 -3.16
N ASP A 52 20.38 -9.17 -4.46
CA ASP A 52 20.20 -7.89 -5.12
C ASP A 52 18.70 -7.61 -5.44
N PHE A 53 18.42 -6.42 -5.98
CA PHE A 53 17.05 -6.07 -6.36
C PHE A 53 16.50 -7.01 -7.45
N SER A 54 17.32 -7.46 -8.40
CA SER A 54 16.89 -8.32 -9.51
C SER A 54 16.37 -9.67 -9.00
N SER A 55 17.14 -10.32 -8.12
CA SER A 55 16.73 -11.58 -7.50
C SER A 55 15.50 -11.41 -6.60
N PHE A 56 15.40 -10.29 -5.87
CA PHE A 56 14.21 -9.97 -5.09
C PHE A 56 12.96 -9.79 -5.96
N LEU A 57 13.09 -9.08 -7.08
CA LEU A 57 12.01 -8.80 -8.02
C LEU A 57 11.42 -10.10 -8.60
N ILE A 58 12.28 -11.05 -8.99
CA ILE A 58 11.85 -12.38 -9.47
C ILE A 58 11.05 -13.10 -8.39
N ARG A 59 11.61 -13.20 -7.18
CA ARG A 59 10.92 -13.86 -6.06
C ARG A 59 9.60 -13.18 -5.72
N PHE A 60 9.55 -11.85 -5.74
CA PHE A 60 8.32 -11.09 -5.49
C PHE A 60 7.23 -11.42 -6.52
N ALA A 61 7.60 -11.53 -7.80
CA ALA A 61 6.68 -11.90 -8.87
C ALA A 61 6.18 -13.35 -8.77
N GLU A 62 7.07 -14.27 -8.39
CA GLU A 62 6.76 -15.70 -8.22
C GLU A 62 5.96 -15.97 -6.94
N GLY A 63 5.88 -14.99 -6.03
CA GLY A 63 5.22 -15.11 -4.75
C GLY A 63 6.16 -15.63 -3.68
N LEU A 64 7.00 -14.73 -3.15
CA LEU A 64 7.73 -14.96 -1.90
C LEU A 64 6.80 -15.60 -0.87
N SER A 65 7.37 -16.53 -0.10
CA SER A 65 6.77 -17.58 0.75
C SER A 65 5.56 -17.25 1.62
N GLU A 66 5.15 -15.98 1.72
CA GLU A 66 3.83 -15.58 2.21
C GLU A 66 3.33 -14.37 1.38
N ASN A 67 2.28 -14.60 0.59
CA ASN A 67 1.36 -13.58 0.09
C ASN A 67 1.86 -12.72 -1.10
N SER A 68 1.73 -13.26 -2.31
CA SER A 68 1.89 -12.43 -3.51
C SER A 68 0.91 -11.25 -3.45
N MET A 69 1.44 -10.04 -3.65
CA MET A 69 0.64 -8.80 -3.66
C MET A 69 -0.60 -8.92 -4.54
N PHE A 70 -0.47 -9.59 -5.68
CA PHE A 70 -1.57 -9.81 -6.62
C PHE A 70 -2.65 -10.72 -6.05
N ASP A 71 -2.29 -11.78 -5.31
CA ASP A 71 -3.27 -12.66 -4.66
C ASP A 71 -3.94 -11.95 -3.49
N TYR A 72 -3.21 -11.10 -2.77
CA TYR A 72 -3.79 -10.22 -1.75
C TYR A 72 -4.88 -9.31 -2.36
N LEU A 73 -4.55 -8.57 -3.41
CA LEU A 73 -5.48 -7.67 -4.07
C LEU A 73 -6.69 -8.42 -4.65
N LYS A 74 -6.48 -9.53 -5.34
CA LYS A 74 -7.57 -10.38 -5.85
C LYS A 74 -8.46 -10.94 -4.74
N SER A 75 -7.88 -11.33 -3.59
CA SER A 75 -8.68 -11.81 -2.46
C SER A 75 -9.63 -10.73 -1.93
N TRP A 76 -9.16 -9.49 -1.88
CA TRP A 76 -9.96 -8.34 -1.47
C TRP A 76 -11.00 -7.96 -2.51
N GLU A 77 -10.65 -7.96 -3.79
CA GLU A 77 -11.61 -7.74 -4.88
C GLU A 77 -12.74 -8.77 -4.85
N TYR A 78 -12.41 -10.05 -4.74
CA TYR A 78 -13.39 -11.13 -4.60
C TYR A 78 -14.24 -10.98 -3.33
N GLY A 79 -13.59 -10.65 -2.21
CA GLY A 79 -14.28 -10.41 -0.94
C GLY A 79 -15.30 -9.29 -1.02
N ILE A 80 -14.95 -8.19 -1.68
CA ILE A 80 -15.83 -7.04 -1.91
C ILE A 80 -16.97 -7.44 -2.85
N SER A 81 -16.69 -8.14 -3.95
CA SER A 81 -17.72 -8.55 -4.90
C SER A 81 -18.76 -9.51 -4.29
N MET A 82 -18.33 -10.36 -3.37
CA MET A 82 -19.20 -11.33 -2.68
C MET A 82 -19.97 -10.72 -1.49
N ASN A 83 -19.60 -9.52 -1.05
CA ASN A 83 -20.19 -8.87 0.13
C ASN A 83 -20.56 -7.42 -0.19
N PRO A 84 -21.66 -7.17 -0.94
CA PRO A 84 -22.02 -5.82 -1.42
C PRO A 84 -22.32 -4.83 -0.29
N ASP A 85 -22.70 -5.31 0.91
CA ASP A 85 -22.95 -4.48 2.10
C ASP A 85 -21.67 -4.10 2.86
N LEU A 86 -20.51 -4.63 2.47
CA LEU A 86 -19.24 -4.35 3.13
C LEU A 86 -18.84 -2.88 2.91
N GLN A 87 -18.57 -2.18 4.01
CA GLN A 87 -18.15 -0.78 3.94
C GLN A 87 -16.66 -0.68 3.67
N VAL A 88 -16.29 -0.42 2.40
CA VAL A 88 -14.89 -0.24 1.99
C VAL A 88 -14.64 1.16 1.43
N PHE A 89 -13.70 1.87 2.03
CA PHE A 89 -13.05 3.03 1.45
C PHE A 89 -11.79 2.56 0.71
N LEU A 90 -11.85 2.54 -0.61
CA LEU A 90 -10.71 2.23 -1.46
C LEU A 90 -10.00 3.51 -1.91
N VAL A 91 -8.67 3.53 -1.82
CA VAL A 91 -7.86 4.64 -2.32
C VAL A 91 -6.47 4.15 -2.76
N SER A 92 -5.90 4.77 -3.79
CA SER A 92 -4.51 4.50 -4.16
C SER A 92 -3.57 5.39 -3.35
N TYR A 93 -2.35 4.92 -3.09
CA TYR A 93 -1.31 5.74 -2.49
C TYR A 93 -0.98 6.94 -3.38
N GLU A 94 -1.00 6.76 -4.69
CA GLU A 94 -0.71 7.80 -5.68
C GLU A 94 -1.75 8.94 -5.64
N ASP A 95 -3.03 8.60 -5.50
CA ASP A 95 -4.12 9.57 -5.31
C ASP A 95 -3.89 10.42 -4.06
N LEU A 96 -3.51 9.79 -2.96
CA LEU A 96 -3.19 10.48 -1.69
C LEU A 96 -1.93 11.36 -1.79
N GLN A 97 -1.00 11.05 -2.68
CA GLN A 97 0.19 11.87 -2.90
C GLN A 97 -0.08 13.03 -3.87
N ASN A 98 -0.94 12.82 -4.87
CA ASN A 98 -1.22 13.81 -5.91
C ASN A 98 -2.15 14.94 -5.46
N ASP A 99 -3.32 14.56 -4.94
CA ASP A 99 -4.37 15.50 -4.56
C ASP A 99 -5.10 14.99 -3.31
N PRO A 100 -4.50 15.12 -2.12
CA PRO A 100 -5.01 14.48 -0.90
C PRO A 100 -6.38 15.01 -0.45
N ILE A 101 -6.74 16.27 -0.73
CA ILE A 101 -7.91 16.93 -0.15
C ILE A 101 -9.22 16.22 -0.53
N PRO A 102 -9.54 15.97 -1.82
CA PRO A 102 -10.76 15.26 -2.18
C PRO A 102 -10.86 13.85 -1.57
N HIS A 103 -9.73 13.15 -1.47
CA HIS A 103 -9.68 11.80 -0.90
C HIS A 103 -9.88 11.81 0.61
N LEU A 104 -9.35 12.81 1.32
CA LEU A 104 -9.57 12.99 2.75
C LEU A 104 -11.01 13.45 3.06
N GLN A 105 -11.62 14.30 2.23
CA GLN A 105 -13.04 14.64 2.34
C GLN A 105 -13.91 13.38 2.18
N ARG A 106 -13.61 12.53 1.20
CA ARG A 106 -14.30 11.25 1.00
C ARG A 106 -14.11 10.31 2.19
N LEU A 107 -12.91 10.25 2.77
CA LEU A 107 -12.63 9.48 3.98
C LEU A 107 -13.40 10.01 5.19
N ALA A 108 -13.43 11.33 5.41
CA ALA A 108 -14.19 11.95 6.49
C ALA A 108 -15.68 11.60 6.40
N LYS A 109 -16.28 11.76 5.21
CA LYS A 109 -17.67 11.35 4.95
C LYS A 109 -17.88 9.86 5.20
N PHE A 110 -16.98 8.99 4.72
CA PHE A 110 -17.03 7.56 4.97
C PHE A 110 -16.99 7.23 6.47
N LEU A 111 -16.21 7.97 7.27
CA LEU A 111 -16.15 7.83 8.72
C LEU A 111 -17.36 8.45 9.45
N GLY A 112 -18.25 9.16 8.76
CA GLY A 112 -19.38 9.88 9.35
C GLY A 112 -18.94 11.16 10.08
N LYS A 113 -17.94 11.85 9.51
CA LYS A 113 -17.38 13.09 10.03
C LYS A 113 -17.49 14.20 9.00
N GLU A 114 -17.81 15.39 9.48
CA GLU A 114 -17.69 16.63 8.72
C GLU A 114 -16.38 17.29 9.13
N CYS A 115 -15.58 17.65 8.13
CA CYS A 115 -14.28 18.28 8.31
C CYS A 115 -14.17 19.44 7.35
N ASP A 116 -13.83 20.62 7.86
CA ASP A 116 -13.49 21.76 7.01
C ASP A 116 -12.11 21.58 6.35
N ILE A 117 -11.83 22.40 5.34
CA ILE A 117 -10.59 22.33 4.57
C ILE A 117 -9.38 22.60 5.47
N GLN A 118 -9.47 23.53 6.42
CA GLN A 118 -8.36 23.90 7.30
C GLN A 118 -7.91 22.72 8.18
N PHE A 119 -8.87 21.96 8.71
CA PHE A 119 -8.61 20.74 9.44
C PHE A 119 -7.95 19.69 8.56
N LEU A 120 -8.46 19.47 7.34
CA LEU A 120 -7.87 18.50 6.41
C LEU A 120 -6.44 18.85 6.02
N GLU A 121 -6.15 20.13 5.77
CA GLU A 121 -4.79 20.60 5.55
C GLU A 121 -3.89 20.38 6.77
N SER A 122 -4.41 20.56 7.99
CA SER A 122 -3.65 20.25 9.21
C SER A 122 -3.32 18.76 9.31
N VAL A 123 -4.25 17.88 8.93
CA VAL A 123 -4.04 16.43 8.86
C VAL A 123 -2.97 16.10 7.81
N ILE A 124 -3.00 16.72 6.64
CA ILE A 124 -1.97 16.53 5.59
C ILE A 124 -0.60 16.93 6.12
N ARG A 125 -0.47 18.10 6.75
CA ARG A 125 0.80 18.54 7.34
C ARG A 125 1.30 17.59 8.44
N ALA A 126 0.42 17.16 9.34
CA ALA A 126 0.78 16.26 10.44
C ALA A 126 1.15 14.84 9.95
N SER A 127 0.49 14.37 8.89
CA SER A 127 0.74 13.06 8.27
C SER A 127 1.72 13.11 7.10
N SER A 128 2.40 14.24 6.88
CA SER A 128 3.43 14.35 5.84
C SER A 128 4.58 13.37 6.11
N PHE A 129 5.29 12.97 5.05
CA PHE A 129 6.42 12.06 5.20
C PHE A 129 7.47 12.59 6.17
N ASP A 130 7.80 13.89 6.08
CA ASP A 130 8.80 14.52 6.94
C ASP A 130 8.32 14.59 8.40
N SER A 131 7.06 15.01 8.62
CA SER A 131 6.45 15.03 9.95
C SER A 131 6.45 13.64 10.57
N MET A 132 6.02 12.61 9.84
CA MET A 132 5.99 11.23 10.33
C MET A 132 7.39 10.66 10.58
N LYS A 133 8.34 10.92 9.69
CA LYS A 133 9.73 10.47 9.83
C LYS A 133 10.37 11.08 11.08
N GLN A 134 10.09 12.34 11.40
CA GLN A 134 10.54 12.98 12.63
C GLN A 134 9.87 12.38 13.87
N HIS A 135 8.56 12.14 13.83
CA HIS A 135 7.79 11.65 14.99
C HIS A 135 7.97 10.16 15.30
N LYS A 136 8.11 9.30 14.29
CA LYS A 136 8.28 7.84 14.46
C LYS A 136 9.70 7.35 14.27
N GLY A 137 10.56 8.17 13.66
CA GLY A 137 12.00 7.92 13.63
C GLY A 137 12.62 7.87 15.02
N SER A 138 11.96 8.40 16.05
CA SER A 138 12.35 8.29 17.46
C SER A 138 11.79 7.06 18.19
N ILE A 139 10.77 6.38 17.63
CA ILE A 139 10.07 5.25 18.29
C ILE A 139 10.54 3.89 17.74
N ILE A 140 10.98 3.84 16.48
CA ILE A 140 11.46 2.63 15.78
C ILE A 140 12.83 2.90 15.16
N SER A 141 13.70 3.60 15.90
CA SER A 141 15.11 3.71 15.56
C SER A 141 15.88 2.61 16.26
N ASP A 142 16.27 1.61 15.49
CA ASP A 142 17.54 0.95 15.76
C ASP A 142 18.65 1.90 15.24
N ASP A 143 19.91 1.58 15.54
CA ASP A 143 21.12 2.38 15.28
C ASP A 143 21.40 2.74 13.79
N HIS A 144 20.42 2.49 12.89
CA HIS A 144 20.49 2.66 11.45
C HIS A 144 19.31 3.47 10.84
N GLY A 145 18.49 4.12 11.68
CA GLY A 145 17.34 4.95 11.25
C GLY A 145 16.02 4.18 11.15
N SER A 146 14.93 4.87 10.77
CA SER A 146 13.59 4.27 10.81
C SER A 146 13.42 3.06 9.89
N LEU A 147 12.96 1.93 10.44
CA LEU A 147 12.60 0.72 9.68
C LEU A 147 11.47 0.92 8.66
N VAL A 148 10.64 1.96 8.84
CA VAL A 148 9.37 2.14 8.10
C VAL A 148 9.43 3.28 7.07
N TYR A 149 10.19 4.35 7.34
CA TYR A 149 10.22 5.54 6.47
C TYR A 149 11.46 5.56 5.58
N ARG A 150 11.27 5.56 4.25
CA ARG A 150 12.35 5.59 3.26
C ARG A 150 12.39 6.87 2.43
N LYS A 151 11.45 7.05 1.50
CA LYS A 151 11.39 8.23 0.60
C LYS A 151 10.02 8.92 0.51
N GLY A 152 8.91 8.18 0.67
CA GLY A 152 7.56 8.78 0.55
C GLY A 152 7.24 9.36 -0.83
N LYS A 153 7.81 8.80 -1.90
CA LYS A 153 7.64 9.29 -3.28
C LYS A 153 7.00 8.23 -4.18
N VAL A 154 6.26 8.70 -5.17
CA VAL A 154 5.76 7.90 -6.31
C VAL A 154 6.80 7.94 -7.44
N GLY A 155 6.98 6.81 -8.13
CA GLY A 155 7.85 6.70 -9.30
C GLY A 155 9.32 6.38 -9.01
N ASP A 156 9.68 6.08 -7.76
CA ASP A 156 11.07 5.74 -7.41
C ASP A 156 11.52 4.41 -8.04
N TRP A 157 10.57 3.57 -8.47
CA TRP A 157 10.83 2.37 -9.24
C TRP A 157 11.71 2.60 -10.48
N LYS A 158 11.64 3.78 -11.10
CA LYS A 158 12.48 4.13 -12.26
C LYS A 158 13.98 4.14 -11.95
N ASN A 159 14.36 4.27 -10.67
CA ASN A 159 15.75 4.24 -10.22
C ASN A 159 16.28 2.83 -9.94
N PHE A 160 15.42 1.81 -9.98
CA PHE A 160 15.77 0.42 -9.64
C PHE A 160 15.57 -0.55 -10.79
N PHE A 161 14.55 -0.33 -11.61
CA PHE A 161 14.24 -1.18 -12.74
C PHE A 161 15.12 -0.84 -13.94
N THR A 162 15.69 -1.86 -14.58
CA THR A 162 16.08 -1.75 -15.98
C THR A 162 14.82 -1.72 -16.88
N VAL A 163 14.97 -1.28 -18.12
CA VAL A 163 13.86 -1.29 -19.10
C VAL A 163 13.30 -2.70 -19.26
N ALA A 164 14.16 -3.71 -19.43
CA ALA A 164 13.75 -5.10 -19.58
C ALA A 164 13.01 -5.64 -18.34
N GLN A 165 13.46 -5.30 -17.14
CA GLN A 165 12.76 -5.67 -15.89
C GLN A 165 11.38 -4.99 -15.81
N SER A 166 11.30 -3.71 -16.22
CA SER A 166 10.06 -2.94 -16.22
C SER A 166 9.03 -3.59 -17.14
N GLU A 167 9.42 -3.92 -18.37
CA GLU A 167 8.56 -4.55 -19.38
C GLU A 167 8.12 -5.96 -18.97
N TRP A 168 9.04 -6.77 -18.45
CA TRP A 168 8.74 -8.10 -17.92
C TRP A 168 7.73 -8.03 -16.76
N PHE A 169 7.91 -7.07 -15.85
CA PHE A 169 7.00 -6.92 -14.72
C PHE A 169 5.64 -6.34 -15.15
N ASP A 170 5.61 -5.46 -16.15
CA ASP A 170 4.35 -5.01 -16.78
C ASP A 170 3.56 -6.17 -17.38
N HIS A 171 4.26 -7.13 -18.00
CA HIS A 171 3.62 -8.36 -18.47
C HIS A 171 2.98 -9.14 -17.32
N ILE A 172 3.68 -9.32 -16.21
CA ILE A 172 3.13 -9.99 -15.02
C ILE A 172 1.92 -9.24 -14.47
N ILE A 173 2.01 -7.92 -14.29
CA ILE A 173 0.90 -7.11 -13.78
C ILE A 173 -0.33 -7.25 -14.70
N ARG A 174 -0.14 -7.17 -16.02
CA ARG A 174 -1.23 -7.33 -16.99
C ARG A 174 -1.86 -8.72 -16.93
N THR A 175 -1.05 -9.76 -16.85
CA THR A 175 -1.52 -11.15 -16.76
C THR A 175 -2.27 -11.41 -15.45
N ARG A 176 -1.80 -10.86 -14.34
CA ARG A 176 -2.35 -11.13 -12.99
C ARG A 176 -3.52 -10.22 -12.62
N MET A 177 -3.50 -8.97 -13.09
CA MET A 177 -4.43 -7.91 -12.67
C MET A 177 -5.14 -7.22 -13.84
N GLY A 178 -4.86 -7.55 -15.10
CA GLY A 178 -5.43 -6.82 -16.25
C GLY A 178 -6.95 -6.92 -16.42
N LYS A 179 -7.62 -7.77 -15.64
CA LYS A 179 -9.09 -7.91 -15.61
C LYS A 179 -9.74 -7.24 -14.38
N THR A 180 -8.95 -6.63 -13.49
CA THR A 180 -9.51 -5.92 -12.33
C THR A 180 -10.15 -4.63 -12.78
N GLU A 181 -11.37 -4.37 -12.31
CA GLU A 181 -12.02 -3.06 -12.47
C GLU A 181 -11.83 -2.18 -11.23
N LEU A 182 -11.38 -2.78 -10.13
CA LEU A 182 -11.29 -2.16 -8.82
C LEU A 182 -9.98 -1.38 -8.63
N PHE A 183 -8.85 -1.96 -9.05
CA PHE A 183 -7.52 -1.37 -8.82
C PHE A 183 -6.99 -0.67 -10.06
N LYS A 184 -6.90 0.66 -10.03
CA LYS A 184 -6.42 1.49 -11.13
C LYS A 184 -5.03 2.06 -10.80
N PHE A 185 -3.99 1.31 -11.15
CA PHE A 185 -2.61 1.68 -10.82
C PHE A 185 -2.12 2.88 -11.64
N ARG A 186 -1.50 3.86 -10.96
CA ARG A 186 -0.78 4.98 -11.59
C ARG A 186 0.72 4.81 -11.35
N TYR A 187 1.54 5.00 -12.38
CA TYR A 187 3.00 4.76 -12.29
C TYR A 187 3.83 6.05 -12.24
N SER A 188 3.16 7.19 -12.35
CA SER A 188 3.71 8.54 -12.22
C SER A 188 2.63 9.47 -11.66
N LEU A 189 3.07 10.57 -11.05
CA LEU A 189 2.25 11.73 -10.74
C LEU A 189 2.32 12.71 -11.91
#